data_AF-A0A9R1D6I6-F1
#
_entry.id   AF-A0A9R1D6I6-F1
#
_cell.length_a   1.000
_cell.length_b   1.000
_cell.length_c   1.000
_cell.angle_alpha   90.00
_cell.angle_beta   90.00
_cell.angle_gamma   90.00
#
_symmetry.space_group_name_H-M   'P 1'
#
loop_
_entity.id
_entity.type
_entity.pdbx_description
1 polymer ?
#
loop_
_entity_poly.entity_id
_entity_poly.type
_entity_poly.pdbx_seq_one_letter_code
_entity_poly.pdbx_strand_id
1 'polypeptide(L)'
;MATYEPDSIVRRYLRAEIAPSRVVPPTGPDSPSIEVEWRFVGQEPYYRIHYADPNTGFNCGWHRDDDHADLGPIHFQYKHPETGCSSHERATFEKTIPTEILWSALDTLFEERIPKLTDDGEPT
;
A
#
# COMPACT_ATOMS: atom_id res chain seq x y z
N MET A 1 -4.89 4.84 15.12
CA MET A 1 -5.70 3.78 15.77
C MET A 1 -5.79 2.58 14.83
N ALA A 2 -5.88 1.34 15.31
CA ALA A 2 -6.08 0.17 14.46
C ALA A 2 -7.48 -0.41 14.71
N THR A 3 -8.25 -0.61 13.65
CA THR A 3 -9.64 -1.06 13.71
C THR A 3 -9.84 -2.26 12.80
N TYR A 4 -10.69 -3.18 13.24
CA TYR A 4 -11.17 -4.28 12.42
C TYR A 4 -12.55 -3.90 11.86
N GLU A 5 -12.68 -3.86 10.52
CA GLU A 5 -13.91 -3.43 9.84
C GLU A 5 -14.46 -4.57 8.97
N PRO A 6 -15.58 -5.22 9.37
CA PRO A 6 -16.30 -6.16 8.52
C PRO A 6 -17.36 -5.42 7.68
N ASP A 7 -17.24 -5.38 6.35
CA ASP A 7 -18.30 -4.85 5.46
C ASP A 7 -19.09 -6.00 4.79
N SER A 8 -20.37 -5.70 4.57
CA SER A 8 -21.58 -6.42 4.17
C SER A 8 -21.50 -7.43 3.00
N ILE A 9 -20.35 -7.57 2.33
CA ILE A 9 -20.10 -8.56 1.25
C ILE A 9 -18.92 -9.54 1.60
N VAL A 10 -18.39 -9.46 2.83
CA VAL A 10 -17.46 -10.43 3.50
C VAL A 10 -15.97 -10.28 3.16
N ARG A 11 -15.42 -9.06 3.10
CA ARG A 11 -13.95 -8.88 3.11
C ARG A 11 -13.48 -8.45 4.50
N ARG A 12 -12.60 -9.27 5.09
CA ARG A 12 -12.00 -9.03 6.41
C ARG A 12 -10.68 -8.31 6.19
N TYR A 13 -10.62 -7.04 6.56
CA TYR A 13 -9.38 -6.28 6.49
C TYR A 13 -9.07 -5.62 7.84
N LEU A 14 -7.80 -5.31 8.04
CA LEU A 14 -7.33 -4.46 9.11
C LEU A 14 -7.11 -3.07 8.55
N ARG A 15 -7.59 -2.06 9.26
CA ARG A 15 -7.31 -0.66 8.93
C ARG A 15 -6.55 -0.01 10.06
N ALA A 16 -5.49 0.72 9.73
CA ALA A 16 -4.72 1.49 10.69
C ALA A 16 -4.58 2.94 10.21
N GLU A 17 -4.87 3.88 11.10
CA GLU A 17 -4.55 5.29 10.90
C GLU A 17 -3.12 5.57 11.34
N ILE A 18 -2.43 6.37 10.53
CA ILE A 18 -1.05 6.80 10.71
C ILE A 18 -1.07 8.24 11.16
N ALA A 19 -0.27 8.56 12.18
CA ALA A 19 -0.07 9.96 12.56
C ALA A 19 0.65 10.69 11.41
N PRO A 20 0.14 11.81 10.88
CA PRO A 20 0.73 12.47 9.71
C PRO A 20 2.20 12.88 9.90
N SER A 21 2.58 13.18 11.16
CA SER A 21 3.96 13.49 11.54
C SER A 21 4.95 12.31 11.46
N ARG A 22 4.45 11.10 11.18
CA ARG A 22 5.27 9.89 10.96
C ARG A 22 5.51 9.60 9.48
N VAL A 23 4.85 10.31 8.58
CA VAL A 23 5.10 10.24 7.14
C VAL A 23 6.21 11.22 6.79
N VAL A 24 7.10 10.83 5.88
CA VAL A 24 8.22 11.65 5.43
C VAL A 24 8.13 11.82 3.90
N PRO A 25 8.00 13.07 3.40
CA PRO A 25 7.75 14.30 4.17
C PRO A 25 6.35 14.28 4.85
N PRO A 26 6.11 15.08 5.91
CA PRO A 26 4.79 15.19 6.52
C PRO A 26 3.76 15.72 5.51
N THR A 27 2.62 15.07 5.40
CA THR A 27 1.69 15.29 4.29
C THR A 27 0.50 16.21 4.59
N GLY A 28 0.19 16.48 5.86
CA GLY A 28 -0.88 17.41 6.26
C GLY A 28 -1.50 17.12 7.63
N PRO A 29 -2.67 17.70 7.95
CA PRO A 29 -3.34 17.51 9.24
C PRO A 29 -4.16 16.21 9.36
N ASP A 30 -4.63 15.64 8.25
CA ASP A 30 -5.51 14.48 8.24
C ASP A 30 -4.71 13.18 8.29
N SER A 31 -5.21 12.16 8.99
CA SER A 31 -4.47 10.90 9.17
C SER A 31 -4.51 10.03 7.90
N PRO A 32 -3.35 9.67 7.30
CA PRO A 32 -3.30 8.64 6.28
C PRO A 32 -3.72 7.28 6.85
N SER A 33 -4.13 6.36 5.99
CA SER A 33 -4.54 5.02 6.42
C SER A 33 -3.85 3.91 5.64
N ILE A 34 -3.56 2.82 6.33
CA ILE A 34 -3.18 1.53 5.74
C ILE A 34 -4.33 0.54 5.91
N GLU A 35 -4.71 -0.09 4.81
CA GLU A 35 -5.63 -1.21 4.75
C GLU A 35 -4.88 -2.49 4.37
N VAL A 36 -5.08 -3.55 5.14
CA VAL A 36 -4.45 -4.86 4.91
C VAL A 36 -5.52 -5.92 4.82
N GLU A 37 -5.60 -6.59 3.67
CA GLU A 37 -6.47 -7.73 3.42
C GLU A 37 -5.61 -8.97 3.10
N TRP A 38 -5.99 -10.12 3.66
CA TRP A 38 -5.40 -11.41 3.31
C TRP A 38 -6.50 -12.45 3.13
N ARG A 39 -6.41 -13.23 2.05
CA ARG A 39 -7.31 -14.35 1.78
C ARG A 39 -6.53 -15.50 1.14
N PHE A 40 -7.08 -16.71 1.23
CA PHE A 40 -6.48 -17.91 0.64
C PHE A 40 -7.50 -18.60 -0.25
N VAL A 41 -7.08 -18.98 -1.46
CA VAL A 41 -7.83 -19.88 -2.35
C VAL A 41 -7.05 -21.17 -2.45
N GLY A 42 -7.49 -22.19 -1.71
CA GLY A 42 -6.68 -23.39 -1.49
C GLY A 42 -5.41 -23.05 -0.70
N GLN A 43 -4.24 -23.27 -1.31
CA GLN A 43 -2.94 -22.90 -0.73
C GLN A 43 -2.41 -21.57 -1.26
N GLU A 44 -3.08 -20.96 -2.25
CA GLU A 44 -2.61 -19.75 -2.90
C GLU A 44 -3.02 -18.51 -2.06
N PRO A 45 -2.06 -17.71 -1.57
CA PRO A 45 -2.35 -16.47 -0.87
C PRO A 45 -2.69 -15.35 -1.85
N TYR A 46 -3.70 -14.57 -1.51
CA TYR A 46 -4.03 -13.29 -2.13
C TYR A 46 -4.03 -12.23 -1.05
N TYR A 47 -3.52 -11.05 -1.37
CA TYR A 47 -3.47 -9.96 -0.40
C TYR A 47 -3.44 -8.60 -1.05
N ARG A 48 -3.82 -7.61 -0.25
CA ARG A 48 -3.74 -6.20 -0.58
C ARG A 48 -3.21 -5.44 0.64
N ILE A 49 -2.15 -4.69 0.45
CA ILE A 49 -1.59 -3.76 1.43
C ILE A 49 -1.66 -2.39 0.78
N HIS A 50 -2.58 -1.55 1.22
CA HIS A 50 -2.92 -0.29 0.55
C HIS A 50 -2.77 0.90 1.49
N TYR A 51 -1.99 1.88 1.07
CA TYR A 51 -1.81 3.17 1.71
C TYR A 51 -2.60 4.24 0.97
N ALA A 52 -3.35 5.05 1.72
CA ALA A 52 -4.11 6.18 1.20
C ALA A 52 -3.82 7.41 2.06
N ASP A 53 -3.41 8.49 1.40
CA ASP A 53 -3.18 9.79 2.03
C ASP A 53 -4.25 10.79 1.59
N PRO A 54 -5.17 11.20 2.48
CA PRO A 54 -6.21 12.16 2.14
C PRO A 54 -5.66 13.58 1.90
N ASN A 55 -4.49 13.92 2.46
CA ASN A 55 -3.94 15.27 2.35
C ASN A 55 -3.37 15.54 0.95
N THR A 56 -2.70 14.54 0.37
CA THR A 56 -2.07 14.65 -0.95
C THR A 56 -2.90 14.00 -2.04
N GLY A 57 -3.85 13.13 -1.70
CA GLY A 57 -4.54 12.26 -2.64
C GLY A 57 -3.66 11.14 -3.19
N PHE A 58 -2.45 10.96 -2.66
CA PHE A 58 -1.55 9.89 -3.04
C PHE A 58 -2.06 8.56 -2.51
N ASN A 59 -2.10 7.55 -3.37
CA ASN A 59 -2.54 6.20 -3.03
C ASN A 59 -1.54 5.21 -3.63
N CYS A 60 -1.10 4.25 -2.85
CA CYS A 60 -0.20 3.20 -3.34
C CYS A 60 -0.30 1.91 -2.53
N GLY A 61 0.23 0.81 -3.05
CA GLY A 61 0.17 -0.46 -2.33
C GLY A 61 0.66 -1.66 -3.10
N TRP A 62 0.80 -2.78 -2.38
CA TRP A 62 1.14 -4.08 -2.95
C TRP A 62 -0.09 -4.95 -3.04
N HIS A 63 -0.24 -5.56 -4.20
CA HIS A 63 -1.33 -6.44 -4.52
C HIS A 63 -0.75 -7.78 -4.95
N ARG A 64 -1.34 -8.86 -4.44
CA ARG A 64 -1.19 -10.20 -5.00
C ARG A 64 -2.54 -10.69 -5.49
N ASP A 65 -2.72 -10.59 -6.80
CA ASP A 65 -3.93 -10.95 -7.53
C ASP A 65 -3.60 -11.39 -8.96
N ASP A 66 -4.65 -11.68 -9.73
CA ASP A 66 -4.55 -12.19 -11.09
C ASP A 66 -4.86 -11.10 -12.14
N ASP A 67 -4.97 -9.82 -11.74
CA ASP A 67 -5.48 -8.74 -12.60
C ASP A 67 -4.42 -8.22 -13.59
N HIS A 68 -3.13 -8.42 -13.29
CA HIS A 68 -1.99 -7.94 -14.07
C HIS A 68 -0.99 -9.06 -14.40
N ALA A 69 -1.43 -10.01 -15.25
CA ALA A 69 -0.66 -11.20 -15.59
C ALA A 69 0.74 -10.92 -16.18
N ASP A 70 0.95 -9.76 -16.79
CA ASP A 70 2.22 -9.30 -17.36
C ASP A 70 3.25 -8.88 -16.29
N LEU A 71 2.81 -8.39 -15.14
CA LEU A 71 3.67 -8.00 -14.02
C LEU A 71 4.02 -9.19 -13.12
N GLY A 72 3.30 -10.30 -13.26
CA GLY A 72 3.39 -11.46 -12.39
C GLY A 72 2.41 -11.35 -11.21
N PRO A 73 2.45 -12.32 -10.28
CA PRO A 73 1.43 -12.46 -9.26
C PRO A 73 1.43 -11.33 -8.23
N ILE A 74 2.53 -10.59 -8.09
CA ILE A 74 2.67 -9.50 -7.12
C ILE A 74 3.07 -8.24 -7.89
N HIS A 75 2.36 -7.15 -7.64
CA HIS A 75 2.68 -5.86 -8.23
C HIS A 75 2.47 -4.73 -7.22
N PHE A 76 3.18 -3.63 -7.44
CA PHE A 76 3.02 -2.39 -6.70
C PHE A 76 2.23 -1.41 -7.57
N GLN A 77 1.10 -0.93 -7.06
CA GLN A 77 0.28 0.07 -7.73
C GLN A 77 0.45 1.41 -7.02
N TYR A 78 0.50 2.51 -7.77
CA TYR A 78 0.42 3.86 -7.21
C TYR A 78 -0.34 4.80 -8.14
N LYS A 79 -0.93 5.83 -7.55
CA LYS A 79 -1.64 6.89 -8.26
C LYS A 79 -0.99 8.23 -7.92
N HIS A 80 -0.44 8.88 -8.94
CA HIS A 80 0.10 10.23 -8.78
C HIS A 80 -1.05 11.25 -8.71
N PRO A 81 -1.06 12.15 -7.71
CA PRO A 81 -2.14 13.11 -7.55
C PRO A 81 -2.15 14.17 -8.67
N GLU A 82 -0.97 14.57 -9.18
CA GLU A 82 -0.86 15.61 -10.21
C GLU A 82 -1.37 15.17 -11.58
N THR A 83 -1.03 13.95 -12.00
CA THR A 83 -1.41 13.42 -13.32
C THR A 83 -2.72 12.65 -13.27
N GLY A 84 -3.16 12.21 -12.08
CA GLY A 84 -4.28 11.31 -11.89
C GLY A 84 -4.06 9.90 -12.45
N CYS A 85 -2.88 9.63 -13.04
CA CYS A 85 -2.55 8.38 -13.68
C CYS A 85 -2.21 7.31 -12.62
N SER A 86 -2.80 6.13 -12.80
CA SER A 86 -2.38 4.90 -12.13
C SER A 86 -1.17 4.33 -12.87
N SER A 87 -0.14 3.95 -12.13
CA SER A 87 1.02 3.21 -12.62
C SER A 87 1.17 1.92 -11.83
N HIS A 88 1.79 0.93 -12.44
CA HIS A 88 1.98 -0.40 -11.89
C HIS A 88 3.39 -0.89 -12.17
N GLU A 89 4.03 -1.41 -11.13
CA GLU A 89 5.39 -1.94 -11.19
C GLU A 89 5.39 -3.39 -10.72
N ARG A 90 6.23 -4.22 -11.35
CA ARG A 90 6.48 -5.57 -10.84
C ARG A 90 7.08 -5.50 -9.44
N ALA A 91 6.57 -6.34 -8.54
CA ALA A 91 7.10 -6.47 -7.19
C ALA A 91 7.31 -7.93 -6.81
N THR A 92 8.20 -8.17 -5.86
CA THR A 92 8.47 -9.51 -5.34
C THR A 92 8.78 -9.42 -3.85
N PHE A 93 8.29 -10.38 -3.06
CA PHE A 93 8.74 -10.60 -1.70
C PHE A 93 9.45 -11.95 -1.62
N GLU A 94 10.61 -11.98 -0.97
CA GLU A 94 11.33 -13.23 -0.72
C GLU A 94 10.63 -14.08 0.35
N LYS A 95 9.86 -13.42 1.22
CA LYS A 95 9.13 -14.02 2.33
C LYS A 95 7.78 -14.56 1.87
N THR A 96 7.34 -15.64 2.50
CA THR A 96 6.04 -16.29 2.21
C THR A 96 5.06 -16.19 3.37
N ILE A 97 5.53 -15.90 4.58
CA ILE A 97 4.70 -15.76 5.77
C ILE A 97 4.02 -14.37 5.74
N PRO A 98 2.67 -14.28 5.87
CA PRO A 98 1.95 -13.01 5.74
C PRO A 98 2.48 -11.87 6.60
N THR A 99 2.85 -12.16 7.85
CA THR A 99 3.38 -11.14 8.76
C THR A 99 4.76 -10.65 8.34
N GLU A 100 5.65 -11.53 7.86
CA GLU A 100 6.96 -11.11 7.36
C GLU A 100 6.84 -10.27 6.08
N ILE A 101 5.90 -10.62 5.19
CA ILE A 101 5.60 -9.82 4.00
C ILE A 101 5.08 -8.45 4.42
N LEU A 102 4.14 -8.40 5.37
CA LEU A 102 3.59 -7.14 5.86
C LEU A 102 4.67 -6.23 6.43
N TRP A 103 5.55 -6.74 7.30
CA TRP A 103 6.66 -5.92 7.83
C TRP A 103 7.57 -5.42 6.72
N SER A 104 7.99 -6.30 5.79
CA SER A 104 8.83 -5.91 4.67
C SER A 104 8.18 -4.83 3.78
N ALA A 105 6.87 -4.95 3.56
CA ALA A 105 6.09 -3.97 2.80
C ALA A 105 6.01 -2.62 3.53
N LEU A 106 5.76 -2.62 4.84
CA LEU A 106 5.69 -1.39 5.64
C LEU A 106 7.03 -0.66 5.70
N ASP A 107 8.13 -1.38 5.91
CA ASP A 107 9.47 -0.79 5.93
C ASP A 107 9.78 -0.15 4.56
N THR A 108 9.58 -0.92 3.47
CA THR A 108 9.78 -0.41 2.09
C THR A 108 8.87 0.78 1.77
N LEU A 109 7.63 0.78 2.28
CA LEU A 109 6.65 1.83 2.03
C LEU A 109 7.11 3.17 2.59
N PHE A 110 7.44 3.20 3.88
CA PHE A 110 7.75 4.44 4.58
C PHE A 110 9.20 4.90 4.36
N GLU A 111 10.14 3.98 4.17
CA GLU A 111 11.56 4.33 4.01
C GLU A 111 11.94 4.63 2.56
N GLU A 112 11.27 4.02 1.58
CA GLU A 112 11.66 4.14 0.17
C GLU A 112 10.55 4.69 -0.72
N ARG A 113 9.35 4.08 -0.70
CA ARG A 113 8.32 4.34 -1.72
C ARG A 113 7.65 5.69 -1.55
N ILE A 114 7.18 6.02 -0.34
CA ILE A 114 6.56 7.32 -0.09
C ILE A 114 7.56 8.43 -0.36
N PRO A 115 8.76 8.48 0.27
CA PRO A 115 9.73 9.52 -0.01
C PRO A 115 10.03 9.66 -1.50
N LYS A 116 10.34 8.57 -2.21
CA LYS A 116 10.72 8.64 -3.63
C LYS A 116 9.59 9.11 -4.56
N LEU A 117 8.35 8.78 -4.25
CA LEU A 117 7.21 9.04 -5.14
C LEU A 117 6.47 10.34 -4.81
N THR A 118 6.74 10.92 -3.64
CA THR A 118 6.17 12.21 -3.20
C THR A 118 7.22 13.29 -2.99
N ASP A 119 8.51 12.99 -3.16
CA ASP A 119 9.55 14.01 -3.24
C ASP A 119 9.39 14.74 -4.58
N ASP A 120 8.78 15.92 -4.52
CA ASP A 120 8.77 16.90 -5.59
C ASP A 120 10.22 17.31 -5.84
N GLY A 121 10.93 16.54 -6.67
CA GLY A 121 12.31 16.84 -6.98
C GLY A 121 12.42 18.25 -7.56
N GLU A 122 12.83 19.23 -6.75
CA GLU A 122 13.64 20.33 -7.26
C GLU A 122 15.02 19.72 -7.58
N PRO A 123 15.42 19.61 -8.85
CA PRO A 123 16.77 19.24 -9.17
C PRO A 123 17.69 20.40 -8.74
N THR A 124 18.61 20.14 -7.82
CA THR A 124 19.81 21.00 -7.63
C THR A 124 20.73 20.93 -8.84
#